data_AF-A0A242E1N0-F1
#
_entry.id   AF-A0A242E1N0-F1
#
_cell.length_a   1.000
_cell.length_b   1.000
_cell.length_c   1.000
_cell.angle_alpha   90.00
_cell.angle_beta   90.00
_cell.angle_gamma   90.00
#
_symmetry.space_group_name_H-M   'P 1'
#
loop_
_entity.id
_entity.type
_entity.pdbx_description
1 polymer ?
#
loop_
_entity_poly.entity_id
_entity_poly.type
_entity_poly.pdbx_seq_one_letter_code
_entity_poly.pdbx_strand_id
1 'polypeptide(L)' 'MTPINKLNTNIFLYIGMILVILNAIFLDFNFFVNILGLALILFSSNIIKLIGNFLKDDH' A
#
# COMPACT_ATOMS: atom_id res chain seq x y z
N MET A 1 -20.54 -2.96 -13.09
CA MET A 1 -19.84 -3.14 -11.79
C MET A 1 -18.36 -3.24 -12.11
N THR A 2 -17.64 -2.14 -11.96
CA THR A 2 -16.25 -1.98 -12.42
C THR A 2 -15.28 -2.77 -11.53
N PRO A 3 -14.23 -3.39 -12.10
CA PRO A 3 -13.30 -4.28 -11.39
C PRO A 3 -12.51 -3.61 -10.25
N ILE A 4 -12.51 -2.28 -10.18
CA ILE A 4 -11.94 -1.46 -9.09
C ILE A 4 -12.64 -1.68 -7.75
N ASN A 5 -13.93 -2.05 -7.73
CA ASN A 5 -14.65 -2.36 -6.49
C ASN A 5 -14.13 -3.62 -5.77
N LYS A 6 -13.16 -4.33 -6.37
CA LYS A 6 -12.49 -5.52 -5.80
C LYS A 6 -10.98 -5.32 -5.57
N LEU A 7 -10.49 -4.07 -5.56
CA LEU A 7 -9.19 -3.81 -4.95
C LEU A 7 -9.29 -4.29 -3.50
N ASN A 8 -8.64 -5.42 -3.19
CA ASN A 8 -8.64 -5.98 -1.86
C ASN A 8 -8.17 -4.88 -0.91
N THR A 9 -9.01 -4.49 0.05
CA THR A 9 -8.76 -3.39 0.99
C THR A 9 -7.42 -3.52 1.73
N ASN A 10 -6.81 -4.70 1.66
CA ASN A 10 -5.55 -4.98 2.32
C ASN A 10 -4.35 -5.04 1.35
N ILE A 11 -4.49 -4.77 0.05
CA ILE A 11 -3.40 -4.96 -0.91
C ILE A 11 -2.18 -4.08 -0.59
N PHE A 12 -2.39 -2.80 -0.26
CA PHE A 12 -1.31 -1.88 0.10
C PHE A 12 -0.68 -2.24 1.44
N LEU A 13 -1.48 -2.80 2.36
CA LEU A 13 -1.00 -3.32 3.63
C LEU A 13 -0.09 -4.53 3.40
N TYR A 14 -0.47 -5.47 2.55
CA TYR A 14 0.37 -6.62 2.19
C TYR A 14 1.64 -6.20 1.44
N ILE A 15 1.54 -5.25 0.50
CA ILE A 15 2.71 -4.70 -0.20
C ILE A 15 3.67 -4.06 0.80
N GLY A 16 3.17 -3.24 1.73
CA GLY A 16 3.99 -2.62 2.76
C GLY A 16 4.68 -3.64 3.67
N MET A 17 3.98 -4.70 4.08
CA MET A 17 4.57 -5.80 4.87
C MET A 17 5.68 -6.54 4.12
N ILE A 18 5.43 -6.91 2.86
CA ILE A 18 6.43 -7.58 2.02
C ILE A 18 7.65 -6.69 1.84
N LEU A 19 7.44 -5.38 1.62
CA LEU A 19 8.54 -4.42 1.46
C LEU A 19 9.43 -4.37 2.71
N VAL A 20 8.84 -4.31 3.92
CA VAL A 20 9.60 -4.30 5.18
C VAL A 20 10.35 -5.62 5.38
N ILE A 21 9.72 -6.76 5.07
CA ILE A 21 10.36 -8.08 5.18
C ILE A 21 11.55 -8.20 4.20
N LEU A 22 11.36 -7.82 2.94
CA LEU A 22 12.44 -7.82 1.95
C LEU A 22 13.57 -6.87 2.35
N ASN A 23 13.23 -5.72 2.92
CA ASN A 23 14.20 -4.76 3.43
C ASN A 23 15.07 -5.33 4.57
N ALA A 24 14.45 -6.07 5.48
CA ALA A 24 15.16 -6.72 6.58
C ALA A 24 16.06 -7.88 6.09
N ILE A 25 15.64 -8.62 5.06
CA ILE A 25 16.39 -9.80 4.57
C ILE A 25 17.52 -9.40 3.60
N PHE A 26 17.29 -8.42 2.72
CA PHE A 26 18.16 -8.17 1.57
C PHE A 26 18.83 -6.79 1.55
N LEU A 27 18.39 -5.84 2.38
CA LEU A 27 18.81 -4.44 2.29
C LEU A 27 19.36 -3.89 3.61
N ASP A 28 19.79 -4.77 4.52
CA ASP A 28 20.42 -4.41 5.80
C ASP A 28 19.60 -3.37 6.60
N PHE A 29 18.28 -3.54 6.64
CA PHE A 29 17.36 -2.61 7.31
C PHE A 29 17.49 -1.16 6.80
N ASN A 30 17.61 -0.98 5.48
CA ASN A 30 17.67 0.34 4.88
C ASN A 30 16.55 1.25 5.42
N PHE A 31 16.96 2.36 6.03
CA PHE A 31 16.06 3.24 6.78
C PHE A 31 14.95 3.83 5.90
N PHE A 32 15.29 4.25 4.68
CA PHE A 32 14.32 4.83 3.75
C PHE A 32 13.27 3.83 3.31
N VAL A 33 13.70 2.61 2.99
CA VAL A 33 12.77 1.54 2.59
C VAL A 33 11.88 1.12 3.75
N ASN A 34 12.41 1.12 4.98
CA ASN A 34 11.60 0.88 6.18
C ASN A 34 10.53 1.95 6.39
N ILE A 35 10.87 3.24 6.26
CA ILE A 35 9.89 4.33 6.33
C ILE A 35 8.83 4.17 5.26
N LEU A 36 9.23 3.85 4.02
CA LEU A 36 8.31 3.67 2.91
C LEU A 36 7.33 2.52 3.16
N GLY A 37 7.83 1.38 3.65
CA GLY A 37 7.02 0.22 4.00
C GLY A 37 6.05 0.50 5.15
N LEU A 38 6.52 1.16 6.21
CA LEU A 38 5.67 1.61 7.32
C LEU A 38 4.59 2.58 6.87
N ALA A 39 4.91 3.55 6.02
CA ALA A 39 3.95 4.49 5.47
C ALA A 39 2.86 3.76 4.65
N LEU A 40 3.26 2.79 3.82
CA LEU A 40 2.32 1.95 3.07
C LEU A 40 1.37 1.17 3.99
N ILE A 41 1.88 0.60 5.08
CA ILE A 41 1.06 -0.12 6.06
C ILE A 41 0.09 0.82 6.77
N LEU A 42 0.61 1.90 7.37
CA LEU A 42 -0.16 2.84 8.20
C LEU A 42 -1.21 3.61 7.40
N PHE A 43 -0.89 4.00 6.17
CA PHE A 43 -1.79 4.79 5.33
C PHE A 43 -2.54 3.96 4.29
N SER A 44 -2.42 2.62 4.30
CA SER A 44 -3.07 1.70 3.35
C SER A 44 -4.55 2.02 3.09
N SER A 45 -5.34 2.18 4.16
CA SER A 45 -6.77 2.47 4.06
C SER A 45 -7.06 3.86 3.48
N ASN A 46 -6.21 4.85 3.78
CA ASN A 46 -6.35 6.20 3.24
C ASN A 46 -6.01 6.23 1.75
N ILE A 47 -4.98 5.49 1.34
CA ILE A 47 -4.58 5.34 -0.07
C ILE A 47 -5.72 4.69 -0.87
N ILE A 48 -6.34 3.64 -0.34
CA ILE A 48 -7.47 2.96 -1.02
C ILE A 48 -8.68 3.87 -1.15
N LYS A 49 -9.01 4.64 -0.10
CA LYS A 49 -10.09 5.63 -0.17
C LYS A 49 -9.79 6.73 -1.20
N LEU A 50 -8.55 7.23 -1.22
CA LEU A 50 -8.11 8.24 -2.18
C LEU A 50 -8.25 7.73 -3.62
N ILE A 51 -7.72 6.54 -3.91
CA ILE A 51 -7.80 5.91 -5.22
C ILE A 51 -9.26 5.63 -5.60
N GLY A 52 -10.06 5.11 -4.66
CA GLY A 52 -11.47 4.83 -4.88
C GLY A 52 -12.31 6.07 -5.16
N ASN A 53 -11.97 7.22 -4.55
CA ASN A 53 -12.62 8.50 -4.85
C ASN A 53 -12.18 9.05 -6.21
N PHE A 54 -10.87 9.04 -6.50
CA PHE A 54 -10.35 9.46 -7.81
C PHE A 54 -11.00 8.70 -8.97
N LEU A 55 -11.13 7.38 -8.83
CA LEU A 55 -11.73 6.53 -9.86
C LEU A 55 -13.26 6.65 -9.96
N LYS A 56 -13.91 7.25 -8.95
CA LYS A 56 -15.34 7.56 -8.99
C LYS A 56 -15.63 8.93 -9.61
N ASP A 57 -14.72 9.89 -9.44
CA ASP A 57 -14.87 11.23 -10.02
C ASP A 57 -14.62 11.26 -11.54
N ASP A 58 -14.00 10.22 -12.10
CA ASP A 58 -13.80 10.00 -13.55
C ASP A 58 -15.01 9.33 -14.27
N HIS A 59 -16.19 9.25 -13.62
CA HIS A 59 -17.44 8.71 -14.17
C HIS A 59 -18.64 9.62 -13.89
#